data_AF-A0A2I1R564-F1
#
_entry.id   AF-A0A2I1R564-F1
#
_cell.length_a   1.000
_cell.length_b   1.000
_cell.length_c   1.000
_cell.angle_alpha   90.00
_cell.angle_beta   90.00
_cell.angle_gamma   90.00
#
_symmetry.space_group_name_H-M   'P 1'
#
loop_
_entity.id
_entity.type
_entity.pdbx_description
1 polymer ?
#
loop_
_entity_poly.entity_id
_entity_poly.type
_entity_poly.pdbx_seq_one_letter_code
_entity_poly.pdbx_strand_id
1 'polypeptide(L)' 'AAWRAAFAALTHNEVYATRYRHLTSRETNQLNPNQARVAIAAALLRQLFIVITTATPWNPDIAAGRTRPAERTAA' A
#
# COMPACT_ATOMS: atom_id res chain seq x y z
N ALA A 1 18.74 -5.99 -8.12
CA ALA A 1 17.84 -6.27 -9.26
C ALA A 1 16.45 -6.75 -8.81
N ALA A 2 16.34 -7.75 -7.92
CA ALA A 2 15.05 -8.30 -7.46
C ALA A 2 14.08 -7.25 -6.84
N TRP A 3 14.59 -6.30 -6.06
CA TRP A 3 13.78 -5.20 -5.48
C TRP A 3 13.05 -4.35 -6.53
N ARG A 4 13.69 -4.06 -7.68
CA ARG A 4 13.04 -3.27 -8.75
C ARG A 4 11.99 -4.08 -9.51
N ALA A 5 12.22 -5.38 -9.70
CA ALA A 5 11.22 -6.28 -10.27
C ALA A 5 9.99 -6.42 -9.35
N ALA A 6 10.21 -6.54 -8.04
CA ALA A 6 9.13 -6.54 -7.05
C ALA A 6 8.32 -5.23 -7.08
N PHE A 7 8.99 -4.08 -7.20
CA PHE A 7 8.31 -2.79 -7.38
C PHE A 7 7.47 -2.76 -8.66
N ALA A 8 8.05 -3.15 -9.80
CA ALA A 8 7.35 -3.13 -11.07
C ALA A 8 6.10 -4.03 -11.03
N ALA A 9 6.24 -5.27 -10.56
CA ALA A 9 5.14 -6.21 -10.42
C ALA A 9 4.04 -5.70 -9.47
N LEU A 10 4.41 -5.08 -8.35
CA LEU A 10 3.45 -4.54 -7.39
C LEU A 10 2.86 -3.19 -7.82
N THR A 11 3.54 -2.38 -8.64
CA THR A 11 2.96 -1.14 -9.20
C THR A 11 1.84 -1.38 -10.21
N HIS A 12 1.76 -2.57 -10.80
CA HIS A 12 0.63 -2.96 -11.65
C HIS A 12 -0.62 -3.38 -10.84
N ASN A 13 -0.62 -3.17 -9.52
CA ASN A 13 -1.74 -3.47 -8.65
C ASN A 13 -2.78 -2.31 -8.64
N GLU A 14 -4.04 -2.64 -8.90
CA GLU A 14 -5.13 -1.67 -8.95
C GLU A 14 -5.37 -0.91 -7.63
N VAL A 15 -5.03 -1.51 -6.48
CA VAL A 15 -5.14 -0.87 -5.17
C VAL A 15 -4.21 0.34 -5.10
N TYR A 16 -2.96 0.20 -5.51
CA TYR A 16 -2.00 1.31 -5.50
C TYR A 16 -2.25 2.30 -6.64
N ALA A 17 -2.73 1.84 -7.80
CA ALA A 17 -3.13 2.74 -8.88
C ALA A 17 -4.31 3.64 -8.44
N THR A 18 -5.30 3.07 -7.77
CA THR A 18 -6.44 3.82 -7.21
C THR A 18 -5.99 4.81 -6.14
N ARG A 19 -5.12 4.38 -5.22
CA ARG A 19 -4.56 5.27 -4.19
C ARG A 19 -3.72 6.38 -4.80
N TYR A 20 -2.93 6.09 -5.83
CA TYR A 20 -2.14 7.09 -6.55
C TYR A 20 -3.04 8.16 -7.16
N ARG A 21 -4.08 7.74 -7.92
CA ARG A 21 -5.07 8.67 -8.49
C ARG A 21 -5.68 9.55 -7.41
N HIS A 22 -6.15 8.95 -6.32
CA HIS A 22 -6.73 9.68 -5.19
C HIS A 22 -5.77 10.72 -4.59
N LEU A 23 -4.49 10.35 -4.36
CA LEU A 23 -3.49 11.27 -3.80
C LEU A 23 -3.18 12.45 -4.74
N THR A 24 -3.25 12.23 -6.06
CA THR A 24 -2.98 13.24 -7.07
C THR A 24 -4.21 14.04 -7.48
N SER A 25 -5.43 13.64 -7.10
CA SER A 25 -6.69 14.29 -7.51
C SER A 25 -7.52 14.83 -6.35
N ARG A 26 -7.12 14.62 -5.10
CA ARG A 26 -7.83 15.13 -3.91
C ARG A 26 -7.78 16.65 -3.85
N GLU A 27 -8.87 17.28 -3.46
CA GLU A 27 -9.00 18.74 -3.39
C GLU A 27 -8.10 19.37 -2.31
N THR A 28 -7.94 18.70 -1.17
CA THR A 28 -7.11 19.17 -0.06
C THR A 28 -5.80 18.39 0.03
N ASN A 29 -4.68 19.09 0.28
CA ASN A 29 -3.33 18.50 0.40
C ASN A 29 -2.92 17.66 -0.82
N GLN A 30 -3.35 18.03 -2.03
CA GLN A 30 -3.01 17.31 -3.26
C GLN A 30 -1.49 17.08 -3.35
N LEU A 31 -1.09 15.83 -3.58
CA LEU A 31 0.34 15.50 -3.72
C LEU A 31 0.75 15.63 -5.17
N ASN A 32 1.95 16.15 -5.40
CA ASN A 32 2.55 16.07 -6.72
C ASN A 32 2.87 14.60 -7.09
N PRO A 33 3.05 14.28 -8.38
CA PRO A 33 3.30 12.92 -8.83
C PRO A 33 4.44 12.18 -8.12
N ASN A 34 5.52 12.89 -7.76
CA ASN A 34 6.67 12.30 -7.09
C ASN A 34 6.38 12.00 -5.61
N GLN A 35 5.74 12.94 -4.91
CA GLN A 35 5.30 12.74 -3.53
C GLN A 35 4.31 11.58 -3.42
N ALA A 36 3.37 11.47 -4.36
CA ALA A 36 2.43 10.35 -4.41
C ALA A 36 3.15 9.01 -4.61
N ARG A 37 4.16 8.93 -5.50
CA ARG A 37 4.99 7.72 -5.67
C ARG A 37 5.72 7.34 -4.39
N VAL A 38 6.29 8.31 -3.67
CA VAL A 38 6.97 8.07 -2.38
C VAL A 38 5.98 7.57 -1.32
N ALA A 39 4.79 8.15 -1.23
CA ALA A 39 3.75 7.70 -0.31
C ALA A 39 3.30 6.26 -0.59
N ILE A 40 3.14 5.89 -1.86
CA ILE A 40 2.84 4.50 -2.27
C ILE A 40 4.00 3.56 -1.89
N ALA A 41 5.25 3.96 -2.13
CA ALA A 41 6.42 3.15 -1.76
C ALA A 41 6.51 2.93 -0.25
N ALA A 42 6.25 3.96 0.57
CA ALA A 42 6.22 3.85 2.02
C ALA A 42 5.10 2.90 2.50
N ALA A 43 3.91 2.99 1.91
CA ALA A 43 2.81 2.08 2.21
C ALA A 43 3.16 0.62 1.86
N LEU A 44 3.79 0.41 0.71
CA LEU A 44 4.25 -0.91 0.27
C LEU A 44 5.31 -1.49 1.23
N LEU A 45 6.32 -0.70 1.59
CA LEU A 45 7.35 -1.07 2.56
C LEU A 45 6.73 -1.52 3.89
N ARG A 46 5.75 -0.76 4.40
CA ARG A 46 5.03 -1.09 5.63
C ARG A 46 4.26 -2.42 5.51
N GLN A 47 3.64 -2.69 4.37
CA GLN A 47 2.90 -3.93 4.14
C GLN A 47 3.85 -5.12 4.04
N LEU A 48 4.97 -5.00 3.32
CA LEU A 48 6.00 -6.04 3.25
C LEU A 48 6.56 -6.35 4.64
N PHE A 49 6.84 -5.33 5.44
CA PHE A 49 7.27 -5.51 6.82
C PHE A 49 6.27 -6.36 7.62
N ILE A 50 4.96 -6.06 7.54
CA ILE A 50 3.93 -6.84 8.23
C ILE A 50 3.88 -8.28 7.70
N VAL A 51 3.85 -8.49 6.39
CA VAL A 51 3.81 -9.82 5.78
C VAL A 51 4.99 -10.68 6.27
N ILE A 52 6.19 -10.10 6.27
CA ILE A 52 7.42 -10.80 6.66
C ILE A 52 7.47 -11.09 8.17
N THR A 53 7.10 -10.11 9.01
CA THR A 53 7.26 -10.22 10.47
C THR A 53 6.13 -10.97 11.16
N THR A 54 4.94 -10.98 10.57
CA THR A 54 3.75 -11.59 11.19
C THR A 54 3.24 -12.80 10.43
N ALA A 55 3.87 -13.16 9.30
CA ALA A 55 3.40 -14.18 8.37
C ALA A 55 1.94 -13.96 7.88
N THR A 56 1.42 -12.73 7.99
CA THR A 56 0.09 -12.38 7.49
C THR A 56 0.15 -12.25 5.97
N PRO A 57 -0.63 -13.02 5.19
CA PRO A 57 -0.63 -12.90 3.75
C PRO A 57 -1.12 -11.51 3.31
N TRP A 58 -0.59 -11.03 2.18
CA TRP A 58 -1.06 -9.77 1.60
C TRP A 58 -2.53 -9.91 1.18
N ASN A 59 -3.37 -8.97 1.62
CA ASN A 59 -4.80 -8.91 1.31
C ASN A 59 -5.15 -7.55 0.70
N PRO A 60 -5.78 -7.49 -0.49
CA PRO A 60 -6.11 -6.25 -1.17
C PRO A 60 -7.08 -5.35 -0.40
N ASP A 61 -8.00 -5.91 0.39
CA ASP A 61 -8.97 -5.14 1.17
C ASP A 61 -8.33 -4.45 2.38
N ILE A 62 -7.43 -5.15 3.07
CA ILE A 62 -6.63 -4.56 4.16
C ILE A 62 -5.67 -3.51 3.58
N ALA A 63 -5.04 -3.80 2.44
CA ALA A 63 -4.12 -2.90 1.78
C ALA A 63 -4.81 -1.62 1.27
N ALA A 64 -6.04 -1.73 0.79
CA ALA A 64 -6.90 -0.62 0.40
C ALA A 64 -7.40 0.19 1.61
N GLY A 65 -7.34 -0.37 2.83
CA GLY A 65 -7.91 0.22 4.04
C GLY A 65 -9.42 0.02 4.16
N ARG A 66 -10.00 -0.91 3.38
CA ARG A 66 -11.43 -1.27 3.44
C ARG A 66 -11.76 -2.13 4.65
N THR A 67 -10.81 -2.94 5.09
CA THR A 67 -10.89 -3.73 6.32
C THR A 67 -9.81 -3.28 7.30
N ARG A 68 -10.23 -2.88 8.50
CA ARG A 68 -9.33 -2.86 9.65
C ARG A 68 -9.14 -4.32 10.08
N PRO A 69 -7.92 -4.81 10.35
CA PRO A 69 -7.77 -6.13 10.95
C PRO A 69 -8.70 -6.21 12.16
N ALA A 70 -9.54 -7.25 12.23
CA ALA A 70 -10.35 -7.48 13.41
C ALA A 70 -9.42 -7.35 14.62
N GLU A 71 -9.83 -6.56 15.62
CA GLU A 71 -9.12 -6.54 16.90
C GLU A 71 -8.89 -8.00 17.29
N ARG A 72 -7.63 -8.37 17.52
CA ARG A 72 -7.31 -9.69 18.06
C ARG A 72 -8.01 -9.73 19.42
N THR A 73 -9.21 -10.27 19.45
CA THR A 73 -9.90 -10.57 20.71
C THR A 73 -8.98 -11.53 21.43
N ALA A 74 -8.29 -11.02 22.45
CA ALA A 74 -7.49 -11.83 23.34
C ALA A 74 -8.45 -12.85 23.99
N ALA A 75 -8.15 -14.13 23.79
CA ALA A 75 -8.73 -15.22 24.56
C ALA A 75 -8.02 -15.33 25.91
#